data_AF-A0A3E1P7R8-F1
#
_entry.id   AF-A0A3E1P7R8-F1
#
_cell.length_a   1.000
_cell.length_b   1.000
_cell.length_c   1.000
_cell.angle_alpha   90.00
_cell.angle_beta   90.00
_cell.angle_gamma   90.00
#
_symmetry.space_group_name_H-M   'P 1'
#
loop_
_entity.id
_entity.type
_entity.pdbx_description
1 polymer ?
#
loop_
_entity_poly.entity_id
_entity_poly.type
_entity_poly.pdbx_seq_one_letter_code
_entity_poly.pdbx_strand_id
1 'polypeptide(L)'
;MSASSDQRTALYSRIFIAIYTILMTPIGGAILFCVNLRNTGRLKSIPFVMLGAMIFEYFHLQMILHNHTGRTDVIFVPSLIFAFLLSFPVWHLLLRGIPPYKLLPAWVPLIIMAVVWLGIIAYFNI
;
A
#
# COMPACT_ATOMS: atom_id res chain seq x y z
N MET A 1 14.06 -26.31 28.30
CA MET A 1 13.12 -25.39 27.62
C MET A 1 13.89 -24.15 27.21
N SER A 2 14.42 -24.08 25.98
CA SER A 2 14.98 -22.82 25.46
C SER A 2 13.88 -22.06 24.75
N ALA A 3 13.35 -21.02 25.39
CA ALA A 3 12.49 -20.05 24.71
C ALA A 3 13.31 -19.43 23.57
N SER A 4 12.90 -19.70 22.33
CA SER A 4 13.59 -19.24 21.13
C SER A 4 13.56 -17.71 21.06
N SER A 5 14.71 -17.10 21.35
CA SER A 5 15.04 -15.72 21.00
C SER A 5 14.83 -15.49 19.49
N ASP A 6 14.25 -14.34 19.14
CA ASP A 6 14.17 -13.77 17.78
C ASP A 6 13.07 -14.25 16.80
N GLN A 7 11.85 -14.50 17.26
CA GLN A 7 10.69 -14.48 16.33
C GLN A 7 10.22 -13.04 16.05
N ARG A 8 11.10 -12.19 15.53
CA ARG A 8 10.72 -10.82 15.11
C ARG A 8 9.78 -10.92 13.91
N THR A 9 8.57 -10.41 14.05
CA THR A 9 7.61 -10.32 12.95
C THR A 9 8.25 -9.59 11.76
N ALA A 10 8.08 -10.11 10.54
CA ALA A 10 8.58 -9.46 9.33
C ALA A 10 7.49 -8.58 8.71
N LEU A 11 7.77 -7.29 8.49
CA LEU A 11 6.79 -6.32 7.96
C LEU A 11 7.41 -5.42 6.88
N TYR A 12 6.60 -4.98 5.93
CA TYR A 12 6.95 -3.87 5.06
C TYR A 12 6.97 -2.58 5.86
N SER A 13 7.96 -1.72 5.62
CA SER A 13 8.01 -0.42 6.31
C SER A 13 6.85 0.47 5.88
N ARG A 14 6.36 1.31 6.80
CA ARG A 14 5.33 2.32 6.48
C ARG A 14 5.74 3.24 5.31
N ILE A 15 7.03 3.57 5.20
CA ILE A 15 7.55 4.43 4.13
C ILE A 15 7.47 3.69 2.79
N PHE A 16 7.85 2.41 2.77
CA PHE A 16 7.76 1.60 1.56
C PHE A 16 6.30 1.46 1.08
N ILE A 17 5.37 1.23 2.01
CA ILE A 17 3.94 1.20 1.70
C ILE A 17 3.48 2.55 1.12
N ALA A 18 3.88 3.67 1.72
CA ALA A 18 3.51 4.99 1.22
C ALA A 18 4.01 5.22 -0.21
N ILE A 19 5.29 4.95 -0.48
CA ILE A 19 5.89 5.09 -1.82
C ILE A 19 5.17 4.18 -2.82
N TYR A 20 4.97 2.92 -2.46
CA TYR A 20 4.30 1.95 -3.34
C TYR A 20 2.85 2.37 -3.66
N THR A 21 2.15 2.94 -2.68
CA THR A 21 0.79 3.47 -2.86
C THR A 21 0.75 4.60 -3.88
N ILE A 22 1.72 5.52 -3.80
CA ILE A 22 1.81 6.69 -4.70
C ILE A 22 2.18 6.26 -6.12
N LEU A 23 3.10 5.29 -6.26
CA LEU A 23 3.62 4.85 -7.55
C LEU A 23 2.75 3.82 -8.27
N MET A 24 1.86 3.13 -7.55
CA MET A 24 0.96 2.14 -8.12
C MET A 24 -0.48 2.64 -8.03
N THR A 25 -1.18 2.28 -6.96
CA THR A 25 -2.53 2.71 -6.63
C THR A 25 -2.76 2.59 -5.13
N PRO A 26 -3.77 3.29 -4.58
CA PRO A 26 -4.36 3.00 -3.27
C PRO A 26 -4.52 1.51 -2.95
N ILE A 27 -5.02 0.71 -3.89
CA ILE A 27 -5.15 -0.75 -3.72
C ILE A 27 -3.78 -1.42 -3.54
N GLY A 28 -2.79 -1.05 -4.34
CA GLY A 28 -1.43 -1.59 -4.22
C GLY A 28 -0.84 -1.39 -2.83
N GLY A 29 -1.00 -0.18 -2.28
CA GLY A 29 -0.62 0.13 -0.91
C GLY A 29 -1.34 -0.72 0.14
N ALA A 30 -2.66 -0.82 0.00
CA ALA A 30 -3.52 -1.57 0.91
C ALA A 30 -3.16 -3.07 0.94
N ILE A 31 -2.77 -3.66 -0.20
CA ILE A 31 -2.30 -5.05 -0.27
C ILE A 31 -1.05 -5.24 0.59
N LEU A 32 -0.04 -4.37 0.46
CA LEU A 32 1.18 -4.46 1.28
C LEU A 32 0.88 -4.27 2.77
N PHE A 33 -0.06 -3.37 3.10
CA PHE A 33 -0.52 -3.20 4.47
C PHE A 33 -1.26 -4.44 4.99
N CYS A 34 -2.08 -5.09 4.16
CA CYS A 34 -2.77 -6.34 4.52
C CYS A 34 -1.78 -7.49 4.76
N VAL A 35 -0.65 -7.54 4.05
CA VAL A 35 0.44 -8.48 4.36
C VAL A 35 0.97 -8.23 5.78
N ASN A 36 1.14 -6.97 6.19
CA ASN A 36 1.53 -6.64 7.56
C ASN A 36 0.48 -7.06 8.58
N LEU A 37 -0.81 -6.85 8.30
CA LEU A 37 -1.90 -7.33 9.16
C LEU A 37 -1.91 -8.85 9.29
N ARG A 38 -1.70 -9.57 8.19
CA ARG A 38 -1.59 -11.04 8.18
C ARG A 38 -0.42 -11.51 9.05
N ASN A 39 0.75 -10.91 8.88
CA ASN A 39 1.95 -11.30 9.62
C ASN A 39 1.86 -10.97 11.12
N THR A 40 0.94 -10.10 11.51
CA THR A 40 0.72 -9.68 12.91
C THR A 40 -0.53 -10.31 13.52
N GLY A 41 -1.17 -11.25 12.80
CA GLY A 41 -2.36 -11.96 13.28
C GLY A 41 -3.66 -11.16 13.25
N ARG A 42 -3.67 -9.96 12.64
CA ARG A 42 -4.82 -9.04 12.62
C ARG A 42 -5.71 -9.24 11.39
N LEU A 43 -6.03 -10.49 11.09
CA LEU A 43 -6.78 -10.89 9.87
C LEU A 43 -8.18 -10.24 9.78
N LYS A 44 -8.83 -10.01 10.92
CA LYS A 44 -10.17 -9.38 10.98
C LYS A 44 -10.18 -7.96 10.42
N SER A 45 -9.04 -7.27 10.40
CA SER A 45 -8.92 -5.90 9.88
C SER A 45 -8.75 -5.85 8.36
N ILE A 46 -8.37 -6.96 7.71
CA ILE A 46 -8.09 -7.01 6.26
C ILE A 46 -9.31 -6.60 5.41
N PRO A 47 -10.53 -7.14 5.64
CA PRO A 47 -11.69 -6.76 4.85
C PRO A 47 -11.99 -5.25 4.93
N PHE A 48 -11.80 -4.64 6.09
CA PHE A 48 -12.05 -3.20 6.28
C PHE A 48 -11.01 -2.33 5.54
N VAL A 49 -9.73 -2.71 5.59
CA VAL A 49 -8.68 -2.00 4.85
C VAL A 49 -8.88 -2.14 3.35
N MET A 50 -9.18 -3.35 2.87
CA MET A 50 -9.45 -3.59 1.44
C MET A 50 -10.71 -2.86 0.97
N LEU A 51 -11.80 -2.90 1.74
CA LEU A 51 -13.02 -2.18 1.39
C LEU A 51 -12.77 -0.67 1.33
N GLY A 52 -12.05 -0.12 2.32
CA GLY A 52 -11.67 1.29 2.32
C GLY A 52 -10.81 1.66 1.09
N ALA A 53 -9.86 0.80 0.72
CA ALA A 53 -9.05 0.99 -0.48
C ALA A 53 -9.87 0.91 -1.77
N MET A 54 -10.81 -0.02 -1.88
CA MET A 54 -11.68 -0.16 -3.05
C MET A 54 -12.62 1.03 -3.21
N ILE A 55 -13.22 1.51 -2.11
CA ILE A 55 -14.06 2.71 -2.12
C ILE A 55 -13.23 3.92 -2.52
N PHE A 56 -12.05 4.08 -1.94
CA PHE A 56 -11.16 5.19 -2.29
C PHE A 56 -10.73 5.14 -3.76
N GLU A 57 -10.34 3.97 -4.24
CA GLU A 57 -9.94 3.76 -5.64
C GLU A 57 -11.08 4.07 -6.60
N TYR A 58 -12.31 3.67 -6.26
CA TYR A 58 -13.49 4.00 -7.05
C TYR A 58 -13.64 5.51 -7.21
N PHE A 59 -13.60 6.27 -6.11
CA PHE A 59 -13.67 7.74 -6.18
C PHE A 59 -12.49 8.36 -6.91
N HIS A 60 -11.28 7.83 -6.70
CA HIS A 60 -10.08 8.28 -7.39
C HIS A 60 -10.21 8.09 -8.91
N LEU A 61 -10.69 6.93 -9.35
CA LEU A 61 -10.94 6.65 -10.77
C LEU A 61 -12.02 7.59 -11.33
N GLN A 62 -13.10 7.84 -10.59
CA GLN A 62 -14.13 8.79 -11.01
C GLN A 62 -13.56 10.20 -11.16
N MET A 63 -12.68 10.64 -10.26
CA MET A 63 -12.00 11.94 -10.39
C MET A 63 -11.13 12.00 -11.64
N ILE A 64 -10.38 10.93 -11.95
CA ILE A 64 -9.56 10.86 -13.17
C ILE A 64 -10.44 10.91 -14.42
N LEU A 65 -11.53 10.13 -14.46
CA LEU A 65 -12.41 10.06 -15.63
C LEU A 65 -13.15 11.38 -15.91
N HIS A 66 -13.50 12.14 -14.88
CA HIS A 66 -14.14 13.45 -15.00
C HIS A 66 -13.14 14.62 -15.10
N ASN A 67 -11.84 14.33 -15.16
CA ASN A 67 -10.81 15.35 -15.31
C ASN A 67 -10.66 15.80 -16.76
N HIS A 68 -11.56 16.67 -17.20
CA HIS A 68 -11.51 17.27 -18.54
C HIS A 68 -10.42 18.35 -18.70
N THR A 69 -9.76 18.73 -17.61
CA THR A 69 -8.78 19.84 -17.59
C THR A 69 -7.33 19.41 -17.85
N GLY A 70 -7.07 18.10 -17.97
CA GLY A 70 -5.71 17.56 -18.16
C GLY A 70 -4.80 17.71 -16.93
N ARG A 71 -5.38 18.04 -15.78
CA ARG A 71 -4.68 18.32 -14.52
C ARG A 71 -4.08 17.06 -13.91
N THR A 72 -2.76 16.95 -13.87
CA THR A 72 -2.06 15.75 -13.37
C THR A 72 -2.15 15.60 -11.86
N ASP A 73 -2.43 16.66 -11.12
CA ASP A 73 -2.59 16.62 -9.66
C ASP A 73 -3.77 15.74 -9.22
N VAL A 74 -4.79 15.58 -10.08
CA VAL A 74 -5.93 14.67 -9.84
C VAL A 74 -5.50 13.20 -9.77
N ILE A 75 -4.35 12.84 -10.33
CA ILE A 75 -3.78 11.48 -10.32
C ILE A 75 -2.95 11.23 -9.06
N PHE A 76 -2.13 12.21 -8.67
CA PHE A 76 -1.15 12.02 -7.59
C PHE A 76 -1.67 12.43 -6.21
N VAL A 77 -2.49 13.48 -6.12
CA VAL A 77 -2.95 14.02 -4.83
C VAL A 77 -3.84 13.02 -4.08
N PRO A 78 -4.85 12.36 -4.69
CA PRO A 78 -5.63 11.35 -3.99
C PRO A 78 -4.76 10.18 -3.51
N SER A 79 -3.86 9.69 -4.36
CA SER A 79 -2.91 8.63 -4.00
C SER A 79 -2.02 9.02 -2.82
N LEU A 80 -1.56 10.27 -2.77
CA LEU A 80 -0.76 10.81 -1.66
C LEU A 80 -1.56 10.92 -0.36
N ILE A 81 -2.82 11.37 -0.43
CA ILE A 81 -3.74 11.41 0.72
C ILE A 81 -3.94 9.99 1.26
N PHE A 82 -4.25 9.02 0.40
CA PHE A 82 -4.45 7.64 0.83
C PHE A 82 -3.16 7.02 1.40
N ALA A 83 -2.01 7.27 0.77
CA ALA A 83 -0.71 6.84 1.27
C ALA A 83 -0.43 7.36 2.67
N PHE A 84 -0.74 8.64 2.92
CA PHE A 84 -0.62 9.25 4.24
C PHE A 84 -1.56 8.58 5.25
N LEU A 85 -2.85 8.45 4.92
CA LEU A 85 -3.84 7.81 5.79
C LEU A 85 -3.45 6.36 6.14
N LEU A 86 -3.02 5.59 5.15
CA LEU A 86 -2.66 4.19 5.34
C LEU A 86 -1.38 4.06 6.21
N SER A 87 -0.38 4.89 5.94
CA SER A 87 0.96 4.73 6.52
C SER A 87 1.14 5.36 7.90
N PHE A 88 0.24 6.26 8.30
CA PHE A 88 0.31 6.97 9.58
C PHE A 88 -0.89 6.64 10.50
N PRO A 89 -2.11 7.18 10.32
CA PRO A 89 -3.21 6.92 11.24
C PRO A 89 -3.68 5.47 11.21
N VAL A 90 -3.85 4.86 10.04
CA VAL A 90 -4.30 3.46 9.93
C VAL A 90 -3.22 2.52 10.45
N TRP A 91 -1.94 2.78 10.11
CA TRP A 91 -0.81 2.08 10.71
C TRP A 91 -0.84 2.16 12.24
N HIS A 92 -0.96 3.37 12.80
CA HIS A 92 -0.96 3.52 14.25
C HIS A 92 -2.17 2.83 14.89
N LEU A 93 -3.36 2.93 14.29
CA LEU A 93 -4.57 2.30 14.82
C LEU A 93 -4.47 0.77 14.80
N LEU A 94 -4.06 0.20 13.66
CA LEU A 94 -4.12 -1.24 13.43
C LEU A 94 -2.83 -1.98 13.75
N LEU A 95 -1.70 -1.31 13.92
CA LEU A 95 -0.40 -1.93 14.20
C LEU A 95 0.25 -1.36 15.46
N ARG A 96 -0.53 -0.68 16.34
CA ARG A 96 -0.04 -0.19 17.64
C ARG A 96 0.52 -1.32 18.49
N GLY A 97 1.66 -1.06 19.15
CA GLY A 97 2.21 -1.94 20.19
C GLY A 97 2.92 -3.19 19.66
N ILE A 98 3.22 -3.26 18.37
CA ILE A 98 4.00 -4.37 17.81
C ILE A 98 5.47 -4.20 18.20
N PRO A 99 6.15 -5.27 18.68
CA PRO A 99 7.56 -5.23 19.03
C PRO A 99 8.44 -4.87 17.81
N PRO A 100 9.73 -4.56 18.03
CA PRO A 100 10.67 -4.30 16.94
C PRO A 100 10.61 -5.39 15.87
N TYR A 101 10.25 -5.00 14.65
CA TYR A 101 10.03 -5.92 13.53
C TYR A 101 11.23 -5.94 12.58
N LYS A 102 11.40 -7.05 11.86
CA LYS A 102 12.35 -7.14 10.75
C LYS A 102 11.70 -6.61 9.48
N LEU A 103 12.45 -5.92 8.63
CA LEU A 103 11.95 -5.50 7.32
C LEU A 103 11.76 -6.70 6.39
N LEU A 104 10.59 -6.80 5.77
CA LEU A 104 10.34 -7.73 4.67
C LEU A 104 11.15 -7.30 3.44
N PRO A 105 11.69 -8.26 2.67
CA PRO A 105 12.33 -7.96 1.40
C PRO A 105 11.32 -7.35 0.42
N ALA A 106 11.67 -6.18 -0.13
CA ALA A 106 10.83 -5.40 -1.04
C ALA A 106 10.92 -5.86 -2.52
N TRP A 107 11.77 -6.84 -2.83
CA TRP A 107 12.07 -7.24 -4.22
C TRP A 107 10.83 -7.70 -5.00
N VAL A 108 9.94 -8.48 -4.38
CA VAL A 108 8.74 -8.97 -5.07
C VAL A 108 7.79 -7.83 -5.44
N PRO A 109 7.38 -6.94 -4.51
CA PRO A 109 6.61 -5.75 -4.87
C PRO A 109 7.31 -4.86 -5.92
N LEU A 110 8.63 -4.67 -5.80
CA LEU A 110 9.40 -3.87 -6.77
C LEU A 110 9.37 -4.45 -8.18
N ILE A 111 9.47 -5.79 -8.32
CA ILE A 111 9.34 -6.47 -9.62
C ILE A 111 7.94 -6.27 -10.19
N ILE A 112 6.89 -6.43 -9.37
CA ILE A 112 5.50 -6.21 -9.81
C ILE A 112 5.33 -4.78 -10.32
N MET A 113 5.82 -3.79 -9.56
CA MET A 113 5.80 -2.38 -9.96
C MET A 113 6.53 -2.17 -11.28
N ALA A 114 7.74 -2.71 -11.43
CA ALA A 114 8.51 -2.60 -12.67
C ALA A 114 7.76 -3.19 -13.87
N VAL A 115 7.17 -4.38 -13.74
CA VAL A 115 6.40 -5.03 -14.82
C VAL A 115 5.19 -4.17 -15.23
N VAL A 116 4.46 -3.61 -14.25
CA VAL A 116 3.30 -2.74 -14.54
C VAL A 116 3.74 -1.47 -15.27
N TRP A 117 4.78 -0.80 -14.78
CA TRP A 117 5.30 0.41 -15.43
C TRP A 117 5.86 0.14 -16.83
N LEU A 118 6.58 -0.97 -17.03
CA LEU A 118 7.06 -1.37 -18.36
C LEU A 118 5.89 -1.63 -19.33
N GLY A 119 4.80 -2.25 -18.86
CA GLY A 119 3.60 -2.44 -19.66
C GLY A 119 2.94 -1.12 -20.07
N ILE A 120 2.84 -0.16 -19.15
CA ILE A 120 2.32 1.19 -19.41
C ILE A 120 3.20 1.90 -20.44
N ILE A 121 4.52 1.90 -20.25
CA ILE A 121 5.47 2.54 -21.18
C ILE A 121 5.38 1.90 -22.57
N ALA A 122 5.31 0.57 -22.66
CA ALA A 122 5.17 -0.13 -23.92
C ALA A 122 3.86 0.25 -24.65
N TYR A 123 2.74 0.33 -23.92
CA TYR A 123 1.45 0.74 -24.49
C TYR A 123 1.48 2.15 -25.10
N PHE A 124 2.17 3.10 -24.46
CA PHE A 124 2.26 4.49 -24.93
C PHE A 124 3.35 4.75 -26.00
N ASN A 125 4.24 3.77 -26.27
CA ASN A 125 5.28 3.88 -27.30
C ASN A 125 4.97 3.08 -28.58
N ILE A 126 3.77 2.52 -28.70
CA ILE A 126 3.20 1.88 -29.91
C ILE A 126 2.27 2.88 -30.59
#